data_AF-A0A933PR71-F1
#
_entry.id   AF-A0A933PR71-F1
#
_cell.length_a   1.000
_cell.length_b   1.000
_cell.length_c   1.000
_cell.angle_alpha   90.00
_cell.angle_beta   90.00
_cell.angle_gamma   90.00
#
_symmetry.space_group_name_H-M   'P 1'
#
loop_
_entity.id
_entity.type
_entity.pdbx_description
1 polymer ?
#
loop_
_entity_poly.entity_id
_entity_poly.type
_entity_poly.pdbx_seq_one_letter_code
_entity_poly.pdbx_strand_id
1 'polypeptide(L)'
;MANLKDVSKGKELFTGGHRACVGCGAVIVARQVLMAAGPNTIVTNATGCLEVVSSIFPYTAWNVPFIHSAFENAAATISGIEALYKSWVRQGKYTKKVNFVAIGGDGGTYDIGLQALSGAVERGHNILYVCYNN
;
A
#
# COMPACT_ATOMS: atom_id res chain seq x y z
N MET A 1 -23.10 -6.28 -4.90
CA MET A 1 -22.28 -5.70 -3.81
C MET A 1 -21.51 -6.83 -3.14
N ALA A 2 -20.21 -6.65 -2.88
CA ALA A 2 -19.46 -7.62 -2.08
C ALA A 2 -20.01 -7.62 -0.64
N ASN A 3 -20.23 -8.79 -0.05
CA ASN A 3 -20.59 -8.93 1.36
C ASN A 3 -19.39 -9.46 2.17
N LEU A 4 -19.37 -9.20 3.48
CA LEU A 4 -18.23 -9.54 4.33
C LEU A 4 -17.88 -11.04 4.30
N LYS A 5 -18.89 -11.91 4.23
CA LYS A 5 -18.70 -13.37 4.18
C LYS A 5 -17.95 -13.82 2.93
N ASP A 6 -18.14 -13.14 1.81
CA ASP A 6 -17.47 -13.49 0.56
C ASP A 6 -16.06 -12.92 0.50
N VAL A 7 -15.85 -11.68 0.98
CA VAL A 7 -14.51 -11.08 1.04
C VAL A 7 -13.62 -11.80 2.06
N SER A 8 -14.19 -12.30 3.17
CA SER A 8 -13.43 -13.03 4.20
C SER A 8 -12.91 -14.41 3.75
N LYS A 9 -13.41 -14.97 2.65
CA LYS A 9 -12.91 -16.23 2.08
C LYS A 9 -11.61 -16.05 1.28
N GLY A 10 -11.23 -14.81 0.98
CA GLY A 10 -10.01 -14.50 0.24
C GLY A 10 -8.74 -14.89 1.00
N LYS A 11 -7.64 -15.06 0.27
CA LYS A 11 -6.32 -15.26 0.87
C LYS A 11 -5.96 -14.06 1.74
N GLU A 12 -5.37 -14.32 2.90
CA GLU A 12 -4.85 -13.26 3.77
C GLU A 12 -3.58 -12.66 3.14
N LEU A 13 -3.68 -11.40 2.69
CA LEU A 13 -2.62 -10.67 2.01
C LEU A 13 -1.80 -9.77 2.95
N PHE A 14 -2.38 -9.41 4.10
CA PHE A 14 -1.69 -8.85 5.25
C PHE A 14 -1.87 -9.84 6.41
N THR A 15 -0.81 -10.58 6.74
CA THR A 15 -0.88 -11.72 7.66
C THR A 15 -0.67 -11.31 9.11
N GLY A 16 -0.94 -12.23 10.04
CA GLY A 16 -0.44 -12.12 11.41
C GLY A 16 1.10 -12.16 11.48
N GLY A 17 1.64 -12.00 12.70
CA GLY A 17 3.09 -12.02 12.95
C GLY A 17 3.77 -10.64 12.96
N HIS A 18 2.98 -9.56 12.94
CA HIS A 18 3.45 -8.18 13.13
C HIS A 18 3.46 -7.77 14.61
N ARG A 19 4.19 -6.70 14.95
CA ARG A 19 4.36 -6.20 16.34
C ARG A 19 3.43 -5.04 16.71
N ALA A 20 2.30 -4.91 16.04
CA ALA A 20 1.32 -3.87 16.33
C ALA A 20 0.65 -4.07 17.71
N CYS A 21 0.16 -2.97 18.30
CA CYS A 21 -0.64 -3.01 19.52
C CYS A 21 -1.88 -3.93 19.35
N VAL A 22 -2.37 -4.47 20.46
CA VAL A 22 -3.62 -5.24 20.47
C VAL A 22 -4.76 -4.32 20.03
N GLY A 23 -5.51 -4.74 18.99
CA GLY A 23 -6.60 -3.93 18.43
C GLY A 23 -6.15 -2.74 17.58
N CYS A 24 -4.88 -2.70 17.11
CA CYS A 24 -4.38 -1.60 16.28
C CYS A 24 -5.24 -1.36 15.02
N GLY A 25 -5.80 -0.15 14.91
CA GLY A 25 -6.64 0.26 13.78
C GLY A 25 -5.89 0.28 12.44
N ALA A 26 -4.62 0.68 12.42
CA ALA A 26 -3.83 0.76 11.18
C ALA A 26 -3.67 -0.63 10.51
N VAL A 27 -3.51 -1.69 11.32
CA VAL A 27 -3.46 -3.07 10.82
C VAL A 27 -4.81 -3.51 10.25
N ILE A 28 -5.92 -3.16 10.92
CA ILE A 28 -7.27 -3.49 10.44
C ILE A 28 -7.52 -2.80 9.09
N VAL A 29 -7.16 -1.53 8.95
CA VAL A 29 -7.26 -0.77 7.70
C VAL A 29 -6.42 -1.43 6.60
N ALA A 30 -5.14 -1.72 6.85
CA ALA A 30 -4.26 -2.35 5.86
C ALA A 30 -4.80 -3.71 5.39
N ARG A 31 -5.31 -4.53 6.33
CA ARG A 31 -5.94 -5.82 6.04
C ARG A 31 -7.18 -5.66 5.16
N GLN A 32 -8.08 -4.73 5.49
CA GLN A 32 -9.30 -4.49 4.73
C GLN A 32 -9.02 -3.93 3.33
N VAL A 33 -8.05 -3.02 3.20
CA VAL A 33 -7.60 -2.49 1.91
C VAL A 33 -7.11 -3.63 1.01
N LEU A 34 -6.28 -4.53 1.52
CA LEU A 34 -5.79 -5.66 0.72
C LEU A 34 -6.88 -6.71 0.43
N MET A 35 -7.81 -6.93 1.36
CA MET A 35 -8.99 -7.78 1.11
C MET A 35 -9.81 -7.27 -0.08
N ALA A 36 -9.94 -5.95 -0.23
CA ALA A 36 -10.63 -5.34 -1.36
C ALA A 36 -9.77 -5.31 -2.64
N ALA A 37 -8.47 -5.03 -2.52
CA ALA A 37 -7.57 -4.91 -3.67
C ALA A 37 -7.26 -6.28 -4.31
N GLY A 38 -7.11 -7.33 -3.51
CA GLY A 38 -6.81 -8.68 -3.99
C GLY A 38 -5.32 -8.90 -4.33
N PRO A 39 -4.97 -10.09 -4.84
CA PRO A 39 -3.58 -10.59 -4.85
C PRO A 39 -2.64 -9.89 -5.85
N ASN A 40 -3.18 -9.27 -6.90
CA ASN A 40 -2.37 -8.53 -7.88
C ASN A 40 -2.17 -7.07 -7.44
N THR A 41 -1.60 -6.89 -6.26
CA THR A 41 -1.45 -5.58 -5.62
C THR A 41 0.01 -5.35 -5.25
N ILE A 42 0.54 -4.18 -5.53
CA ILE A 42 1.84 -3.72 -5.05
C ILE A 42 1.60 -2.63 -4.01
N VAL A 43 2.27 -2.76 -2.87
CA VAL A 43 2.15 -1.82 -1.76
C VAL A 43 3.47 -1.07 -1.57
N THR A 44 3.37 0.24 -1.37
CA THR A 44 4.40 1.00 -0.69
C THR A 44 3.85 1.59 0.59
N ASN A 45 4.70 1.76 1.59
CA ASN A 45 4.30 2.31 2.88
C ASN A 45 5.35 3.33 3.33
N ALA A 46 4.88 4.52 3.67
CA ALA A 46 5.74 5.54 4.27
C ALA A 46 6.24 5.04 5.62
N THR A 47 7.48 5.41 5.98
CA THR A 47 8.00 5.19 7.34
C THR A 47 6.99 5.70 8.38
N GLY A 48 6.62 4.85 9.33
CA GLY A 48 5.60 5.13 10.34
C GLY A 48 5.21 3.88 11.11
N CYS A 49 4.24 3.99 12.03
CA CYS A 49 3.85 2.86 12.88
C CYS A 49 3.51 1.60 12.08
N LEU A 50 2.69 1.70 11.02
CA LEU A 50 2.30 0.53 10.23
C LEU A 50 3.52 -0.13 9.57
N GLU A 51 4.46 0.66 9.07
CA GLU A 51 5.70 0.15 8.46
C GLU A 51 6.54 -0.57 9.51
N VAL A 52 6.94 0.13 10.57
CA VAL A 52 7.85 -0.39 11.59
C VAL A 52 7.30 -1.64 12.27
N VAL A 53 5.99 -1.77 12.45
CA VAL A 53 5.42 -2.96 13.10
C VAL A 53 5.23 -4.15 12.15
N SER A 54 5.19 -3.93 10.83
CA SER A 54 4.82 -4.95 9.83
C SER A 54 5.97 -5.49 8.99
N SER A 55 7.11 -4.79 8.90
CA SER A 55 8.26 -5.16 8.03
C SER A 55 9.60 -5.28 8.77
N ILE A 56 9.59 -5.68 10.05
CA ILE A 56 10.83 -5.83 10.85
C ILE A 56 11.66 -6.99 10.34
N PHE A 57 12.87 -6.71 9.85
CA PHE A 57 13.83 -7.73 9.42
C PHE A 57 14.01 -8.85 10.48
N PRO A 58 14.04 -10.13 10.07
CA PRO A 58 13.93 -10.66 8.69
C PRO A 58 12.49 -10.94 8.23
N TYR A 59 11.48 -10.44 8.94
CA TYR A 59 10.08 -10.79 8.76
C TYR A 59 9.28 -9.72 8.01
N THR A 60 8.19 -10.14 7.38
CA THR A 60 7.21 -9.25 6.76
C THR A 60 5.81 -9.84 6.94
N ALA A 61 4.85 -8.99 7.29
CA ALA A 61 3.42 -9.33 7.30
C ALA A 61 2.77 -9.15 5.92
N TRP A 62 3.52 -8.64 4.93
CA TRP A 62 3.01 -8.39 3.58
C TRP A 62 3.19 -9.62 2.69
N ASN A 63 2.07 -10.25 2.32
CA ASN A 63 2.03 -11.40 1.40
C ASN A 63 1.73 -10.97 -0.04
N VAL A 64 2.18 -9.75 -0.37
CA VAL A 64 2.15 -9.08 -1.67
C VAL A 64 3.48 -8.37 -1.85
N PRO A 65 3.90 -8.03 -3.09
CA PRO A 65 5.06 -7.17 -3.30
C PRO A 65 4.93 -5.88 -2.48
N PHE A 66 5.90 -5.67 -1.59
CA PHE A 66 5.94 -4.56 -0.66
C PHE A 66 7.28 -3.84 -0.80
N ILE A 67 7.24 -2.51 -0.79
CA ILE A 67 8.44 -1.68 -0.77
C ILE A 67 8.32 -0.62 0.34
N HIS A 68 9.30 -0.64 1.24
CA HIS A 68 9.52 0.45 2.17
C HIS A 68 9.82 1.74 1.40
N SER A 69 9.21 2.84 1.83
CA SER A 69 9.47 4.17 1.30
C SER A 69 9.83 5.11 2.44
N ALA A 70 10.64 6.14 2.14
CA ALA A 70 10.96 7.15 3.14
C ALA A 70 9.70 7.91 3.56
N PHE A 71 9.77 8.59 4.70
CA PHE A 71 8.60 9.17 5.35
C PHE A 71 7.86 10.16 4.42
N GLU A 72 8.60 10.91 3.62
CA GLU A 72 8.12 12.00 2.79
C GLU A 72 7.69 11.59 1.37
N ASN A 73 7.94 10.34 0.92
CA ASN A 73 7.92 10.06 -0.52
C ASN A 73 7.17 8.80 -0.99
N ALA A 74 6.34 8.16 -0.15
CA ALA A 74 5.55 6.98 -0.54
C ALA A 74 4.71 7.18 -1.82
N ALA A 75 4.04 8.33 -1.98
CA ALA A 75 3.29 8.63 -3.18
C ALA A 75 4.17 8.74 -4.44
N ALA A 76 5.40 9.24 -4.32
CA ALA A 76 6.36 9.31 -5.42
C ALA A 76 6.91 7.91 -5.75
N THR A 77 7.21 7.09 -4.73
CA THR A 77 7.65 5.70 -4.91
C THR A 77 6.63 4.90 -5.71
N ILE A 78 5.35 4.92 -5.32
CA ILE A 78 4.31 4.16 -6.03
C ILE A 78 4.06 4.72 -7.44
N SER A 79 4.17 6.04 -7.63
CA SER A 79 4.07 6.68 -8.95
C SER A 79 5.14 6.15 -9.91
N GLY A 80 6.37 5.96 -9.43
CA GLY A 80 7.46 5.38 -10.23
C GLY A 80 7.19 3.92 -10.62
N ILE A 81 6.65 3.13 -9.70
CA ILE A 81 6.27 1.74 -9.95
C ILE A 81 5.16 1.66 -11.00
N GLU A 82 4.14 2.52 -10.90
CA GLU A 82 3.04 2.59 -11.86
C GLU A 82 3.51 3.03 -13.25
N ALA A 83 4.43 3.99 -13.30
CA ALA A 83 5.05 4.44 -14.55
C ALA A 83 5.87 3.31 -15.23
N LEU A 84 6.62 2.54 -14.44
CA LEU A 84 7.34 1.35 -14.92
C LEU A 84 6.36 0.31 -15.48
N TYR A 85 5.29 0.01 -14.75
CA TYR A 85 4.24 -0.90 -15.20
C TYR A 85 3.63 -0.46 -16.54
N LYS A 86 3.22 0.81 -16.65
CA LYS A 86 2.70 1.38 -17.91
C LYS A 86 3.71 1.21 -19.06
N SER A 87 5.00 1.42 -18.80
CA SER A 87 6.05 1.22 -19.79
C SER A 87 6.14 -0.24 -20.25
N TRP A 88 6.11 -1.20 -19.32
CA TRP A 88 6.12 -2.63 -19.64
C TRP A 88 4.89 -3.09 -20.41
N VAL A 89 3.70 -2.57 -20.07
CA VAL A 89 2.47 -2.86 -20.80
C VAL A 89 2.57 -2.36 -22.24
N ARG A 90 3.04 -1.12 -22.47
CA ARG A 90 3.25 -0.59 -23.84
C ARG A 90 4.26 -1.39 -24.65
N GLN A 91 5.25 -1.99 -23.98
CA GLN A 91 6.27 -2.85 -24.62
C GLN A 91 5.80 -4.30 -24.82
N GLY A 92 4.58 -4.66 -24.42
CA GLY A 92 4.09 -6.04 -24.48
C GLY A 92 4.78 -7.00 -23.50
N LYS A 93 5.53 -6.48 -22.51
CA LYS A 93 6.28 -7.27 -21.52
C LYS A 93 5.41 -7.74 -20.35
N TYR A 94 4.23 -7.15 -20.18
CA TYR A 94 3.34 -7.45 -19.07
C TYR A 94 1.88 -7.23 -19.45
N THR A 95 1.01 -8.17 -19.09
CA THR A 95 -0.40 -8.16 -19.50
C THR A 95 -1.39 -8.22 -18.34
N LYS A 96 -0.92 -8.53 -17.12
CA LYS A 96 -1.79 -8.63 -15.94
C LYS A 96 -2.13 -7.24 -15.42
N LYS A 97 -3.38 -7.04 -15.01
CA LYS A 97 -3.81 -5.85 -14.28
C LYS A 97 -3.21 -5.87 -12.87
N VAL A 98 -2.62 -4.76 -12.46
CA VAL A 98 -1.99 -4.58 -11.15
C VAL A 98 -2.65 -3.39 -10.44
N ASN A 99 -2.89 -3.52 -9.14
CA ASN A 99 -3.29 -2.42 -8.27
C ASN A 99 -2.05 -1.83 -7.60
N PHE A 100 -2.02 -0.51 -7.49
CA PHE A 100 -0.92 0.23 -6.90
C PHE A 100 -1.44 0.95 -5.66
N VAL A 101 -0.91 0.61 -4.49
CA VAL A 101 -1.39 1.15 -3.22
C VAL A 101 -0.23 1.81 -2.49
N ALA A 102 -0.37 3.08 -2.17
CA ALA A 102 0.48 3.76 -1.19
C ALA A 102 -0.27 3.91 0.12
N ILE A 103 0.42 3.66 1.23
CA ILE A 103 -0.12 3.80 2.58
C ILE A 103 0.77 4.76 3.36
N GLY A 104 0.16 5.68 4.09
CA GLY A 104 0.84 6.63 4.95
C GLY A 104 0.02 6.92 6.21
N GLY A 105 0.71 7.26 7.29
CA GLY A 105 0.06 7.86 8.46
C GLY A 105 -0.39 9.29 8.18
N ASP A 106 -1.06 9.91 9.15
CA ASP A 106 -1.43 11.33 9.15
C ASP A 106 -0.23 12.25 8.85
N GLY A 107 0.91 12.07 9.53
CA GLY A 107 2.11 12.88 9.28
C GLY A 107 2.72 12.67 7.88
N GLY A 108 2.70 11.44 7.38
CA GLY A 108 3.18 11.10 6.03
C GLY A 108 2.21 11.50 4.91
N THR A 109 1.03 12.04 5.28
CA THR A 109 -0.01 12.45 4.34
C THR A 109 -0.26 13.96 4.38
N TYR A 110 -0.56 14.49 5.57
CA TYR A 110 -1.00 15.88 5.75
C TYR A 110 0.17 16.85 5.92
N ASP A 111 1.35 16.35 6.28
CA ASP A 111 2.54 17.15 6.56
C ASP A 111 3.68 16.80 5.59
N ILE A 112 4.69 16.05 6.03
CA ILE A 112 5.94 15.87 5.29
C ILE A 112 5.76 15.19 3.92
N GLY A 113 4.77 14.31 3.78
CA GLY A 113 4.51 13.59 2.52
C GLY A 113 3.49 14.26 1.59
N LEU A 114 2.89 15.39 2.00
CA LEU A 114 1.85 16.07 1.24
C LEU A 114 2.34 16.47 -0.17
N GLN A 115 3.59 16.94 -0.27
CA GLN A 115 4.17 17.34 -1.55
C GLN A 115 4.23 16.17 -2.54
N ALA A 116 4.68 14.99 -2.08
CA ALA A 116 4.75 13.80 -2.92
C ALA A 116 3.36 13.32 -3.37
N LEU A 117 2.38 13.37 -2.45
CA LEU A 117 0.98 13.05 -2.74
C LEU A 117 0.39 14.01 -3.77
N SER A 118 0.52 15.31 -3.54
CA SER A 118 0.05 16.35 -4.46
C SER A 118 0.64 16.15 -5.85
N GLY A 119 1.94 15.88 -5.95
CA GLY A 119 2.60 15.63 -7.24
C GLY A 119 2.10 14.35 -7.93
N ALA A 120 1.80 13.29 -7.19
CA ALA A 120 1.24 12.06 -7.75
C ALA A 120 -0.16 12.27 -8.34
N VAL A 121 -1.00 13.05 -7.64
CA VAL A 121 -2.35 13.41 -8.08
C VAL A 121 -2.29 14.32 -9.31
N GLU A 122 -1.45 15.36 -9.31
CA GLU A 122 -1.27 16.28 -10.43
C GLU A 122 -0.91 15.56 -11.73
N ARG A 123 -0.06 14.52 -11.64
CA ARG A 123 0.34 13.69 -12.80
C ARG A 123 -0.71 12.67 -13.24
N GLY A 124 -1.84 12.54 -12.52
CA GLY A 124 -2.90 11.60 -12.85
C GLY A 124 -2.47 10.13 -12.77
N HIS A 125 -1.60 9.77 -11.82
CA HIS A 125 -1.24 8.37 -11.60
C HIS A 125 -2.47 7.57 -11.15
N ASN A 126 -2.66 6.38 -11.72
CA ASN A 126 -3.76 5.49 -11.35
C ASN A 126 -3.37 4.64 -10.12
N ILE A 127 -3.37 5.28 -8.96
CA ILE A 127 -2.96 4.70 -7.68
C ILE A 127 -4.07 4.90 -6.64
N LEU A 128 -4.12 4.03 -5.63
CA LEU A 128 -4.85 4.27 -4.40
C LEU A 128 -3.85 4.79 -3.35
N TYR A 129 -4.11 5.95 -2.79
CA TYR A 129 -3.38 6.44 -1.60
C TYR A 129 -4.29 6.33 -0.38
N VAL A 130 -3.79 5.71 0.70
CA VAL A 130 -4.52 5.50 1.95
C VAL A 130 -3.81 6.23 3.08
N CYS A 131 -4.49 7.23 3.63
CA CYS A 131 -4.12 7.82 4.91
C CYS A 131 -4.79 7.01 6.03
N TYR A 132 -4.00 6.33 6.87
CA TYR A 132 -4.50 5.86 8.15
C TYR A 132 -4.25 6.97 9.18
N ASN A 133 -5.32 7.64 9.63
CA ASN A 133 -5.22 8.74 10.58
C ASN A 133 -5.36 8.19 12.01
N ASN A 134 -4.29 8.22 12.79
CA ASN A 134 -4.14 7.59 14.10
C ASN A 134 -3.58 8.55 15.14
#